data_AF-A0A2M7KBV5-F1
#
_entry.id   AF-A0A2M7KBV5-F1
#
_cell.length_a   1.000
_cell.length_b   1.000
_cell.length_c   1.000
_cell.angle_alpha   90.00
_cell.angle_beta   90.00
_cell.angle_gamma   90.00
#
_symmetry.space_group_name_H-M   'P 1'
#
loop_
_entity.id
_entity.type
_entity.pdbx_description
1 polymer ?
#
loop_
_entity_poly.entity_id
_entity_poly.type
_entity_poly.pdbx_seq_one_letter_code
_entity_poly.pdbx_strand_id
1 'polypeptide(L)'
;LASEHVKVVLTGQGADEPLGGYQRYQGEIVSAKIPRTLIKWAGNLVNVLGIKNEKIIRASNSLGEKDDVKRFVKVYSIFNEAEIEKLLNIKEKKSYKAVNYYYQLLNCKKKKKSVERMMAIDTRMNLSDDLLIYTDKITMNFSLECRVPLLDTELINFIESLPSEFR
;
A
#
# COMPACT_ATOMS: atom_id res chain seq x y z
N LEU A 1 13.43 -19.08 23.60
CA LEU A 1 12.04 -19.41 23.95
C LEU A 1 11.37 -20.28 22.89
N ALA A 2 10.82 -19.76 21.78
CA ALA A 2 10.09 -20.61 20.82
C ALA A 2 10.97 -21.70 20.16
N SER A 3 12.23 -21.38 19.82
CA SER A 3 13.19 -22.30 19.18
C SER A 3 13.63 -23.49 20.05
N GLU A 4 13.41 -23.41 21.36
CA GLU A 4 13.65 -24.49 22.32
C GLU A 4 12.54 -25.55 22.27
N HIS A 5 11.33 -25.17 21.85
CA HIS A 5 10.15 -26.03 21.86
C HIS A 5 9.71 -26.45 20.45
N VAL A 6 9.89 -25.60 19.44
CA VAL A 6 9.45 -25.84 18.06
C VAL A 6 10.50 -25.37 17.07
N LYS A 7 10.45 -25.91 15.84
CA LYS A 7 11.29 -25.46 14.71
C LYS A 7 10.51 -24.70 13.65
N VAL A 8 9.18 -24.81 13.64
CA VAL A 8 8.31 -24.14 12.69
C VAL A 8 7.31 -23.28 13.46
N VAL A 9 7.15 -22.03 13.02
CA VAL A 9 6.15 -21.09 13.54
C VAL A 9 5.28 -20.58 12.39
N LEU A 10 4.01 -20.29 12.69
CA LEU A 10 3.08 -19.70 11.73
C LEU A 10 2.88 -18.22 12.07
N THR A 11 2.90 -17.37 11.05
CA THR A 11 2.62 -15.95 11.18
C THR A 11 1.43 -15.54 10.30
N GLY A 12 0.63 -14.59 10.79
CA GLY A 12 -0.48 -13.99 10.04
C GLY A 12 -0.07 -12.85 9.11
N GLN A 13 1.23 -12.65 8.92
CA GLN A 13 1.77 -11.56 8.14
C GLN A 13 1.39 -11.67 6.66
N GLY A 14 1.08 -10.53 6.04
CA GLY A 14 0.66 -10.47 4.64
C GLY A 14 -0.83 -10.64 4.40
N ALA A 15 -1.64 -10.78 5.45
CA ALA A 15 -3.09 -10.95 5.32
C ALA A 15 -3.80 -9.66 4.87
N ASP A 16 -3.34 -8.50 5.33
CA ASP A 16 -4.04 -7.23 5.17
C ASP A 16 -3.95 -6.68 3.75
N GLU A 17 -2.88 -6.97 3.01
CA GLU A 17 -2.66 -6.51 1.64
C GLU A 17 -3.68 -7.08 0.64
N PRO A 18 -3.91 -8.41 0.56
CA PRO A 18 -4.89 -9.01 -0.34
C PRO A 18 -6.35 -8.86 0.16
N LEU A 19 -6.57 -8.68 1.48
CA LEU A 19 -7.90 -8.52 2.09
C LEU A 19 -8.32 -7.06 2.29
N GLY A 20 -7.44 -6.09 2.11
CA GLY A 20 -7.84 -4.68 2.23
C GLY A 20 -7.91 -4.18 3.68
N GLY A 21 -7.12 -4.76 4.59
CA GLY A 21 -7.15 -4.46 6.03
C GLY A 21 -6.64 -3.06 6.41
N TYR A 22 -5.84 -2.41 5.56
CA TYR A 22 -5.30 -1.07 5.86
C TYR A 22 -6.30 0.07 5.57
N GLN A 23 -6.28 1.09 6.45
CA GLN A 23 -7.11 2.31 6.33
C GLN A 23 -6.96 3.03 4.97
N ARG A 24 -5.80 2.92 4.31
CA ARG A 24 -5.56 3.52 3.00
C ARG A 24 -6.46 2.96 1.90
N TYR A 25 -6.80 1.67 1.96
CA TYR A 25 -7.73 1.04 1.02
C TYR A 25 -9.16 1.54 1.24
N GLN A 26 -9.57 1.67 2.49
CA GLN A 26 -10.86 2.26 2.85
C GLN A 26 -10.98 3.69 2.36
N GLY A 27 -9.89 4.48 2.48
CA GLY A 27 -9.80 5.81 1.89
C GLY A 27 -9.99 5.81 0.37
N GLU A 28 -9.36 4.88 -0.34
CA GLU A 28 -9.52 4.73 -1.80
C GLU A 28 -10.97 4.36 -2.17
N ILE A 29 -11.61 3.43 -1.44
CA ILE A 29 -13.02 3.03 -1.65
C ILE A 29 -13.97 4.23 -1.45
N VAL A 30 -13.78 4.99 -0.37
CA VAL A 30 -14.60 6.18 -0.08
C VAL A 30 -14.37 7.26 -1.12
N SER A 31 -13.11 7.52 -1.48
CA SER A 31 -12.76 8.54 -2.48
C SER A 31 -13.33 8.25 -3.86
N ALA A 32 -13.50 6.97 -4.22
CA ALA A 32 -14.10 6.58 -5.48
C ALA A 32 -15.59 6.98 -5.58
N LYS A 33 -16.27 7.18 -4.44
CA LYS A 33 -17.67 7.61 -4.37
C LYS A 33 -17.85 9.13 -4.37
N ILE A 34 -16.78 9.89 -4.10
CA ILE A 34 -16.83 11.35 -3.98
C ILE A 34 -16.20 11.98 -5.23
N PRO A 35 -16.83 13.01 -5.85
CA PRO A 35 -16.21 13.70 -6.96
C PRO A 35 -14.84 14.27 -6.56
N ARG A 36 -13.81 13.95 -7.35
CA ARG A 36 -12.41 14.34 -7.04
C ARG A 36 -12.21 15.85 -6.90
N THR A 37 -13.09 16.66 -7.49
CA THR A 37 -13.11 18.13 -7.34
C THR A 37 -13.44 18.55 -5.91
N LEU A 38 -14.44 17.91 -5.29
CA LEU A 38 -14.80 18.15 -3.88
C LEU A 38 -13.67 17.74 -2.94
N ILE A 39 -13.00 16.62 -3.22
CA ILE A 39 -11.84 16.16 -2.45
C ILE A 39 -10.70 17.18 -2.49
N LYS A 40 -10.39 17.74 -3.67
CA LYS A 40 -9.38 18.80 -3.82
C LYS A 40 -9.75 20.08 -3.08
N TRP A 41 -11.01 20.49 -3.15
CA TRP A 41 -11.52 21.64 -2.40
C TRP A 41 -11.39 21.44 -0.89
N ALA A 42 -11.81 20.28 -0.39
CA ALA A 42 -11.64 19.93 1.01
C ALA A 42 -10.17 19.92 1.44
N GLY A 43 -9.26 19.42 0.59
CA GLY A 43 -7.82 19.47 0.87
C GLY A 43 -7.24 20.86 0.98
N ASN A 44 -7.65 21.78 0.10
CA ASN A 44 -7.25 23.19 0.22
C ASN A 44 -7.76 23.81 1.52
N LEU A 45 -8.99 23.49 1.94
CA LEU A 45 -9.53 23.96 3.21
C LEU A 45 -8.77 23.39 4.42
N VAL A 46 -8.37 22.11 4.39
CA VAL A 46 -7.55 21.49 5.45
C VAL A 46 -6.24 22.24 5.65
N ASN A 47 -5.58 22.62 4.55
CA ASN A 47 -4.34 23.40 4.59
C ASN A 47 -4.55 24.84 5.10
N VAL A 48 -5.64 25.50 4.68
CA VAL A 48 -5.99 26.86 5.12
C VAL A 48 -6.39 26.89 6.60
N LEU A 49 -7.11 25.88 7.08
CA LEU A 49 -7.54 25.75 8.47
C LEU A 49 -6.41 25.28 9.42
N GLY A 50 -5.22 24.98 8.90
CA GLY A 50 -4.07 24.60 9.71
C GLY A 50 -4.24 23.29 10.47
N ILE A 51 -5.06 22.36 9.95
CA ILE A 51 -5.30 21.06 10.59
C ILE A 51 -4.00 20.25 10.58
N LYS A 52 -3.45 19.96 11.76
CA LYS A 52 -2.15 19.26 11.93
C LYS A 52 -2.22 17.73 11.86
N ASN A 53 -3.37 17.16 11.49
CA ASN A 53 -3.53 15.70 11.44
C ASN A 53 -2.93 15.16 10.13
N GLU A 54 -1.75 14.54 10.22
CA GLU A 54 -1.03 13.99 9.06
C GLU A 54 -1.89 13.04 8.21
N LYS A 55 -2.76 12.24 8.84
CA LYS A 55 -3.64 11.31 8.10
C LYS A 55 -4.58 12.06 7.16
N ILE A 56 -5.14 13.18 7.63
CA ILE A 56 -6.07 14.02 6.85
C ILE A 56 -5.32 14.75 5.74
N ILE A 57 -4.14 15.28 6.05
CA ILE A 57 -3.29 15.96 5.07
C ILE A 57 -2.90 14.99 3.94
N ARG A 58 -2.41 13.78 4.27
CA ARG A 58 -2.02 12.76 3.28
C ARG A 58 -3.21 12.26 2.47
N ALA A 59 -4.36 12.03 3.11
CA ALA A 59 -5.59 11.67 2.40
C ALA A 59 -5.98 12.78 1.41
N SER A 60 -5.95 14.04 1.82
CA SER A 60 -6.31 15.15 0.94
C SER A 60 -5.37 15.32 -0.27
N ASN A 61 -4.07 15.11 -0.07
CA ASN A 61 -3.04 15.24 -1.11
C ASN A 61 -3.04 14.06 -2.11
N SER A 62 -3.39 12.86 -1.65
CA SER A 62 -3.38 11.64 -2.48
C SER A 62 -4.71 11.40 -3.20
N LEU A 63 -5.85 11.55 -2.52
CA LEU A 63 -7.17 11.20 -3.05
C LEU A 63 -7.63 12.11 -4.21
N GLY A 64 -7.07 13.31 -4.34
CA GLY A 64 -7.33 14.22 -5.46
C GLY A 64 -6.58 13.87 -6.75
N GLU A 65 -5.58 12.98 -6.71
CA GLU A 65 -4.74 12.63 -7.85
C GLU A 65 -5.47 11.70 -8.82
N LYS A 66 -5.43 12.00 -10.13
CA LYS A 66 -6.18 11.19 -11.11
C LYS A 66 -5.47 9.90 -11.47
N ASP A 67 -4.15 9.97 -11.54
CA ASP A 67 -3.25 8.88 -11.87
C ASP A 67 -3.10 7.93 -10.68
N ASP A 68 -3.40 6.65 -10.89
CA ASP A 68 -3.31 5.61 -9.86
C ASP A 68 -1.90 5.45 -9.31
N VAL A 69 -0.87 5.53 -10.17
CA VAL A 69 0.52 5.33 -9.78
C VAL A 69 0.99 6.51 -8.94
N LYS A 70 0.68 7.75 -9.36
CA LYS A 70 1.01 8.94 -8.55
C LYS A 70 0.28 8.93 -7.22
N ARG A 71 -1.00 8.53 -7.23
CA ARG A 71 -1.78 8.40 -6.01
C ARG A 71 -1.16 7.39 -5.05
N PHE A 72 -0.77 6.22 -5.56
CA PHE A 72 -0.04 5.20 -4.80
C PHE A 72 1.23 5.77 -4.16
N VAL A 73 2.11 6.39 -4.95
CA VAL A 73 3.35 6.99 -4.45
C VAL A 73 3.06 8.03 -3.36
N LYS A 74 2.06 8.89 -3.56
CA LYS A 74 1.67 9.92 -2.59
C LYS A 74 1.11 9.34 -1.29
N VAL A 75 0.40 8.21 -1.32
CA VAL A 75 -0.11 7.55 -0.10
C VAL A 75 1.04 7.10 0.81
N TYR A 76 2.13 6.62 0.21
CA TYR A 76 3.33 6.15 0.93
C TYR A 76 4.36 7.23 1.22
N SER A 77 4.25 8.40 0.59
CA SER A 77 5.22 9.47 0.77
C SER A 77 4.98 10.21 2.10
N ILE A 78 6.07 10.44 2.83
CA ILE A 78 6.06 11.31 4.03
C ILE A 78 6.19 12.77 3.60
N PHE A 79 7.13 13.06 2.69
CA PHE A 79 7.35 14.38 2.11
C PHE A 79 6.65 14.51 0.77
N ASN A 80 6.11 15.68 0.49
CA ASN A 80 5.59 16.00 -0.84
C ASN A 80 6.72 16.32 -1.83
N GLU A 81 6.41 16.35 -3.13
CA GLU A 81 7.42 16.59 -4.19
C GLU A 81 8.17 17.92 -4.01
N ALA A 82 7.50 18.99 -3.54
CA ALA A 82 8.10 20.29 -3.33
C ALA A 82 9.03 20.32 -2.10
N GLU A 83 8.70 19.59 -1.04
CA GLU A 83 9.55 19.41 0.13
C GLU A 83 10.80 18.61 -0.21
N ILE A 84 10.65 17.53 -0.99
CA ILE A 84 11.79 16.73 -1.48
C ILE A 84 12.70 17.60 -2.34
N GLU A 85 12.14 18.38 -3.27
CA GLU A 85 12.91 19.29 -4.11
C GLU A 85 13.62 20.36 -3.27
N LYS A 86 12.97 20.92 -2.25
CA LYS A 86 13.59 21.91 -1.36
C LYS A 86 14.72 21.33 -0.51
N LEU A 87 14.58 20.09 -0.03
CA LEU A 87 15.56 19.43 0.83
C LEU A 87 16.76 18.88 0.06
N LEU A 88 16.52 18.32 -1.13
CA LEU A 88 17.55 17.62 -1.92
C LEU A 88 18.05 18.42 -3.11
N ASN A 89 17.38 19.52 -3.49
CA ASN A 89 17.64 20.30 -4.70
C ASN A 89 17.60 19.45 -5.99
N ILE A 90 16.81 18.38 -5.99
CA ILE A 90 16.68 17.42 -7.10
C ILE A 90 15.21 17.10 -7.31
N LYS A 91 14.78 17.09 -8.58
CA LYS A 91 13.48 16.53 -8.99
C LYS A 91 13.59 15.02 -9.18
N GLU A 92 13.23 14.26 -8.15
CA GLU A 92 13.30 12.80 -8.17
C GLU A 92 12.02 12.17 -8.73
N LYS A 93 12.16 11.26 -9.71
CA LYS A 93 11.05 10.52 -10.34
C LYS A 93 11.21 9.00 -10.27
N LYS A 94 12.25 8.49 -9.60
CA LYS A 94 12.52 7.05 -9.47
C LYS A 94 11.34 6.29 -8.88
N SER A 95 10.73 6.79 -7.79
CA SER A 95 9.60 6.11 -7.14
C SER A 95 8.42 5.91 -8.08
N TYR A 96 8.06 6.93 -8.86
CA TYR A 96 7.02 6.81 -9.88
C TYR A 96 7.38 5.75 -10.93
N LYS A 97 8.62 5.76 -11.44
CA LYS A 97 9.06 4.79 -12.45
C LYS A 97 9.02 3.35 -11.93
N ALA A 98 9.47 3.12 -10.69
CA ALA A 98 9.47 1.80 -10.06
C ALA A 98 8.04 1.28 -9.87
N VAL A 99 7.14 2.08 -9.29
CA VAL A 99 5.74 1.68 -9.12
C VAL A 99 5.05 1.50 -10.47
N ASN A 100 5.31 2.36 -11.45
CA ASN A 100 4.74 2.23 -12.79
C ASN A 100 5.18 0.94 -13.50
N TYR A 101 6.42 0.48 -13.29
CA TYR A 101 6.90 -0.79 -13.82
C TYR A 101 6.04 -1.96 -13.30
N TYR A 102 5.85 -2.06 -11.99
CA TYR A 102 5.01 -3.11 -11.38
C TYR A 102 3.54 -2.97 -11.78
N TYR A 103 3.01 -1.74 -11.85
CA TYR A 103 1.65 -1.48 -12.31
C TYR A 103 1.41 -2.04 -13.73
N GLN A 104 2.40 -1.94 -14.62
CA GLN A 104 2.34 -2.50 -15.97
C GLN A 104 2.53 -4.01 -15.98
N LEU A 105 3.54 -4.53 -15.25
CA LEU A 105 3.86 -5.95 -15.14
C LEU A 105 2.66 -6.78 -14.63
N LEU A 106 1.98 -6.27 -13.60
CA LEU A 106 0.80 -6.90 -12.99
C LEU A 106 -0.49 -6.65 -13.77
N ASN A 107 -0.41 -5.91 -14.88
CA ASN A 107 -1.53 -5.54 -15.72
C ASN A 107 -2.69 -4.92 -14.92
N CYS A 108 -2.35 -4.04 -13.96
CA CYS A 108 -3.32 -3.48 -13.02
C CYS A 108 -4.49 -2.80 -13.73
N LYS A 109 -4.28 -2.24 -14.93
CA LYS A 109 -5.34 -1.64 -15.76
C LYS A 109 -6.53 -2.55 -16.03
N LYS A 110 -6.37 -3.89 -16.02
CA LYS A 110 -7.47 -4.84 -16.19
C LYS A 110 -8.41 -4.92 -14.98
N LYS A 111 -7.94 -4.53 -13.79
CA LYS A 111 -8.76 -4.53 -12.56
C LYS A 111 -9.71 -3.33 -12.57
N LYS A 112 -10.98 -3.58 -12.26
CA LYS A 112 -12.07 -2.60 -12.41
C LYS A 112 -11.89 -1.44 -11.43
N LYS A 113 -11.66 -1.74 -10.16
CA LYS A 113 -11.61 -0.72 -9.10
C LYS A 113 -10.17 -0.30 -8.81
N SER A 114 -9.98 0.97 -8.45
CA SER A 114 -8.66 1.50 -8.12
C SER A 114 -8.06 0.89 -6.86
N VAL A 115 -8.89 0.57 -5.87
CA VAL A 115 -8.46 -0.14 -4.65
C VAL A 115 -7.86 -1.50 -4.97
N GLU A 116 -8.43 -2.25 -5.91
CA GLU A 116 -7.91 -3.57 -6.32
C GLU A 116 -6.54 -3.44 -7.00
N ARG A 117 -6.33 -2.36 -7.76
CA ARG A 117 -5.03 -2.05 -8.38
C ARG A 117 -3.97 -1.74 -7.34
N MET A 118 -4.35 -0.99 -6.31
CA MET A 118 -3.49 -0.65 -5.18
C MET A 118 -3.12 -1.90 -4.35
N MET A 119 -4.11 -2.71 -3.97
CA MET A 119 -3.90 -3.96 -3.24
C MET A 119 -3.00 -4.94 -3.99
N ALA A 120 -3.18 -5.06 -5.32
CA ALA A 120 -2.36 -5.94 -6.15
C ALA A 120 -0.87 -5.56 -6.14
N ILE A 121 -0.58 -4.25 -6.17
CA ILE A 121 0.79 -3.72 -6.09
C ILE A 121 1.34 -3.93 -4.67
N ASP A 122 0.59 -3.55 -3.63
CA ASP A 122 1.01 -3.68 -2.24
C ASP A 122 1.42 -5.12 -1.89
N THR A 123 0.59 -6.08 -2.29
CA THR A 123 0.81 -7.53 -2.06
C THR A 123 2.11 -8.03 -2.68
N ARG A 124 2.61 -7.37 -3.74
CA ARG A 124 3.71 -7.87 -4.59
C ARG A 124 4.96 -6.98 -4.61
N MET A 125 4.91 -5.84 -3.92
CA MET A 125 6.07 -4.97 -3.72
C MET A 125 6.46 -4.92 -2.24
N ASN A 126 5.62 -4.33 -1.41
CA ASN A 126 5.99 -4.02 -0.03
C ASN A 126 6.16 -5.28 0.84
N LEU A 127 5.35 -6.31 0.54
CA LEU A 127 5.34 -7.52 1.32
C LEU A 127 6.62 -8.35 1.11
N SER A 128 6.99 -8.61 -0.15
CA SER A 128 8.18 -9.39 -0.50
C SER A 128 9.48 -8.67 -0.17
N ASP A 129 9.54 -7.35 -0.40
CA ASP A 129 10.81 -6.61 -0.40
C ASP A 129 11.15 -5.96 0.96
N ASP A 130 10.24 -6.05 1.94
CA ASP A 130 10.44 -5.48 3.28
C ASP A 130 10.02 -6.46 4.37
N LEU A 131 8.70 -6.62 4.57
CA LEU A 131 8.16 -7.30 5.75
C LEU A 131 8.57 -8.78 5.82
N LEU A 132 8.46 -9.51 4.71
CA LEU A 132 8.78 -10.96 4.68
C LEU A 132 10.27 -11.19 4.88
N ILE A 133 11.12 -10.35 4.28
CA ILE A 133 12.58 -10.42 4.44
C ILE A 133 12.99 -10.15 5.89
N TYR A 134 12.41 -9.12 6.52
CA TYR A 134 12.68 -8.79 7.91
C TYR A 134 12.36 -9.97 8.83
N THR A 135 11.19 -10.56 8.64
CA THR A 135 10.70 -11.64 9.49
C THR A 135 11.52 -12.91 9.30
N ASP A 136 11.80 -13.30 8.05
CA ASP A 136 12.63 -14.45 7.74
C ASP A 136 14.03 -14.33 8.37
N LYS A 137 14.69 -13.18 8.23
CA LYS A 137 16.02 -12.94 8.82
C LYS A 137 16.01 -13.07 10.34
N ILE A 138 14.99 -12.53 11.00
CA ILE A 138 14.89 -12.61 12.47
C ILE A 138 14.62 -14.04 12.91
N THR A 139 13.68 -14.75 12.29
CA THR A 139 13.34 -16.11 12.72
C THR A 139 14.47 -17.09 12.43
N MET A 140 15.13 -16.97 11.28
CA MET A 140 16.29 -17.80 10.93
C MET A 140 17.48 -17.54 11.86
N ASN A 141 17.68 -16.31 12.36
CA ASN A 141 18.69 -16.02 13.38
C ASN A 141 18.49 -16.84 14.67
N PHE A 142 17.27 -17.30 14.94
CA PHE A 142 16.95 -18.18 16.06
C PHE A 142 16.64 -19.62 15.63
N SER A 143 17.05 -20.03 14.41
CA SER A 143 16.79 -21.35 13.83
C SER A 143 15.31 -21.74 13.82
N LEU A 144 14.44 -20.77 13.53
CA LEU A 144 13.00 -20.95 13.36
C LEU A 144 12.61 -20.73 11.91
N GLU A 145 11.92 -21.70 11.32
CA GLU A 145 11.25 -21.57 10.04
C GLU A 145 9.90 -20.87 10.26
N CYS A 146 9.73 -19.69 9.69
CA CYS A 146 8.48 -18.93 9.76
C CYS A 146 7.67 -19.14 8.48
N ARG A 147 6.43 -19.62 8.60
CA ARG A 147 5.52 -19.81 7.46
C ARG A 147 4.37 -18.83 7.50
N VAL A 148 3.97 -18.37 6.32
CA VAL A 148 2.91 -17.38 6.05
C VAL A 148 1.73 -18.05 5.35
N PRO A 149 0.91 -18.87 6.04
CA PRO A 149 -0.16 -19.65 5.40
C PRO A 149 -1.19 -18.78 4.67
N LEU A 150 -1.39 -17.52 5.10
CA LEU A 150 -2.32 -16.59 4.44
C LEU A 150 -1.81 -16.08 3.08
N LEU A 151 -0.55 -16.32 2.75
CA LEU A 151 0.07 -16.02 1.45
C LEU A 151 0.22 -17.25 0.57
N ASP A 152 -0.44 -18.35 0.90
CA ASP A 152 -0.53 -19.49 0.01
C ASP A 152 -1.06 -19.06 -1.37
N THR A 153 -0.45 -19.56 -2.44
CA THR A 153 -0.74 -19.07 -3.78
C THR A 153 -2.15 -19.43 -4.22
N GLU A 154 -2.70 -20.58 -3.80
CA GLU A 154 -4.07 -20.97 -4.10
C GLU A 154 -5.06 -20.05 -3.35
N LEU A 155 -4.78 -19.77 -2.08
CA LEU A 155 -5.58 -18.85 -1.28
C LEU A 155 -5.57 -17.43 -1.85
N ILE A 156 -4.40 -16.91 -2.23
CA ILE A 156 -4.28 -15.57 -2.84
C ILE A 156 -5.02 -15.52 -4.18
N ASN A 157 -4.88 -16.54 -5.03
CA ASN A 157 -5.62 -16.61 -6.29
C ASN A 157 -7.13 -16.64 -6.07
N PHE A 158 -7.60 -17.36 -5.04
CA PHE A 158 -9.00 -17.36 -4.64
C PHE A 158 -9.46 -15.97 -4.17
N ILE A 159 -8.76 -15.35 -3.21
CA ILE A 159 -9.08 -14.03 -2.68
C ILE A 159 -9.14 -12.98 -3.80
N GLU A 160 -8.17 -12.99 -4.73
CA GLU A 160 -8.14 -12.04 -5.83
C GLU A 160 -9.22 -12.28 -6.89
N SER A 161 -9.78 -13.49 -6.95
CA SER A 161 -10.93 -13.79 -7.80
C SER A 161 -12.24 -13.22 -7.25
N LEU A 162 -12.32 -12.97 -5.93
CA LEU A 162 -13.52 -12.45 -5.30
C LEU A 162 -13.77 -10.99 -5.68
N PRO A 163 -15.03 -10.56 -5.88
CA PRO A 163 -15.35 -9.15 -5.96
C PRO A 163 -14.89 -8.41 -4.70
N SER A 164 -14.44 -7.16 -4.85
CA SER A 164 -13.99 -6.32 -3.72
C SER A 164 -15.04 -6.09 -2.61
N GLU A 165 -16.32 -6.39 -2.83
CA GLU A 165 -17.34 -6.32 -1.77
C GLU A 165 -17.19 -7.45 -0.74
N PHE A 166 -16.50 -8.53 -1.09
CA PHE A 166 -16.29 -9.71 -0.24
C PHE A 166 -14.87 -9.82 0.32
N ARG A 167 -14.04 -8.80 0.05
CA ARG A 167 -12.71 -8.62 0.61
C ARG A 167 -12.78 -7.47 1.60
#